data_AF-A0A9P5TR59-F1
#
_entry.id   AF-A0A9P5TR59-F1
#
_cell.length_a   1.000
_cell.length_b   1.000
_cell.length_c   1.000
_cell.angle_alpha   90.00
_cell.angle_beta   90.00
_cell.angle_gamma   90.00
#
_symmetry.space_group_name_H-M   'P 1'
#
loop_
_entity.id
_entity.type
_entity.pdbx_description
1 polymer ?
#
loop_
_entity_poly.entity_id
_entity_poly.type
_entity_poly.pdbx_seq_one_letter_code
_entity_poly.pdbx_strand_id
1 'polypeptide(L)'
;MAKGIFPHMPIPDIINALAGWGISVSPEQLKNPTSEFVEGVYCACLQQVTDLSHDALRDPVQNALNASQADDKDLYASALTSNILLYHLTRFAKAARVEDFNSRDLFTPERERTSVLLSAFINFVKFTEQYCDEFLKDLRERSDALTVQRSTIHEQLDDIQAKFDDLNARIAKDKPICEKLNEENTTLTSTMFLTKDAQAKAVRDVEQFKTDRNELMNRKEALNGELKSLEEAIMRTRGRIVQSPERIKKTISIMSSTAMEDKKTVTMHEAKARDLQTKVNALHNIEKDVRGCIEQIQTIEREVQSLDASQKSLTELRDLLNEKVIERNELRLRQERVEDQLSNAKIKLERAQKHAEDKKQASQKTIERLQEEYDEMVVERRVNDKQIEEVRDEANQVEAKMNEHLKQSEAELNELLAEYWKLRHETDVYMETLANKLNMRVTAE
;
A
#
# COMPACT_ATOMS: atom_id res chain seq x y z
N MET A 1 -11.16 -49.12 -4.88
CA MET A 1 -11.52 -47.82 -4.28
C MET A 1 -10.92 -47.74 -2.87
N ALA A 2 -10.16 -46.70 -2.56
CA ALA A 2 -9.55 -46.52 -1.25
C ALA A 2 -10.62 -46.11 -0.22
N LYS A 3 -10.95 -46.99 0.72
CA LYS A 3 -11.80 -46.64 1.87
C LYS A 3 -11.01 -45.71 2.79
N GLY A 4 -11.44 -44.45 2.93
CA GLY A 4 -10.98 -43.57 4.02
C GLY A 4 -10.53 -42.15 3.67
N ILE A 5 -10.61 -41.69 2.41
CA ILE A 5 -10.12 -40.34 2.05
C ILE A 5 -11.21 -39.26 2.19
N PHE A 6 -12.46 -39.58 1.87
CA PHE A 6 -13.64 -38.72 2.06
C PHE A 6 -14.88 -39.60 2.36
N PRO A 7 -15.90 -39.09 3.08
CA PRO A 7 -17.10 -39.85 3.39
C PRO A 7 -17.95 -40.07 2.12
N HIS A 8 -18.44 -41.29 1.92
CA HIS A 8 -19.45 -41.55 0.89
C HIS A 8 -20.82 -41.04 1.39
N MET A 9 -21.37 -40.02 0.74
CA MET A 9 -22.66 -39.45 1.12
C MET A 9 -23.83 -40.24 0.52
N PRO A 10 -24.92 -40.48 1.27
CA PRO A 10 -26.13 -41.05 0.71
C PRO A 10 -26.85 -40.02 -0.19
N ILE A 11 -27.68 -40.52 -1.11
CA ILE A 11 -28.38 -39.69 -2.11
C ILE A 11 -29.13 -38.48 -1.51
N PRO A 12 -29.84 -38.58 -0.36
CA PRO A 12 -30.49 -37.41 0.25
C PRO A 12 -29.52 -36.31 0.67
N ASP A 13 -28.35 -36.67 1.20
CA ASP A 13 -27.35 -35.69 1.66
C ASP A 13 -26.65 -35.01 0.50
N ILE A 14 -26.44 -35.72 -0.61
CA ILE A 14 -25.98 -35.16 -1.89
C ILE A 14 -26.98 -34.11 -2.39
N ILE A 15 -28.28 -34.42 -2.42
CA ILE A 15 -29.33 -33.49 -2.83
C ILE A 15 -29.37 -32.26 -1.91
N ASN A 16 -29.36 -32.47 -0.59
CA ASN A 16 -29.38 -31.39 0.39
C ASN A 16 -28.17 -30.46 0.28
N ALA A 17 -26.97 -31.01 0.03
CA ALA A 17 -25.76 -30.22 -0.15
C ALA A 17 -25.79 -29.39 -1.44
N LEU A 18 -26.18 -30.01 -2.58
CA LEU A 18 -26.29 -29.32 -3.86
C LEU A 18 -27.38 -28.24 -3.84
N ALA A 19 -28.52 -28.50 -3.19
CA ALA A 19 -29.58 -27.52 -2.98
C ALA A 19 -29.12 -26.32 -2.13
N GLY A 20 -28.19 -26.52 -1.19
CA GLY A 20 -27.54 -25.45 -0.43
C GLY A 20 -26.76 -24.46 -1.30
N TRP A 21 -26.27 -24.88 -2.46
CA TRP A 21 -25.63 -24.05 -3.48
C TRP A 21 -26.58 -23.62 -4.61
N GLY A 22 -27.90 -23.78 -4.43
CA GLY A 22 -28.92 -23.47 -5.44
C GLY A 22 -29.02 -24.48 -6.59
N ILE A 23 -28.23 -25.56 -6.57
CA ILE A 23 -28.22 -26.59 -7.60
C ILE A 23 -29.39 -27.56 -7.33
N SER A 24 -30.49 -27.38 -8.07
CA SER A 24 -31.69 -28.21 -7.92
C SER A 24 -31.51 -29.58 -8.60
N VAL A 25 -31.46 -30.65 -7.82
CA VAL A 25 -31.23 -32.03 -8.29
C VAL A 25 -32.34 -32.97 -7.84
N SER A 26 -32.90 -33.74 -8.78
CA SER A 26 -33.88 -34.79 -8.48
C SER A 26 -33.22 -36.11 -8.07
N PRO A 27 -33.88 -36.95 -7.23
CA PRO A 27 -33.40 -38.29 -6.92
C PRO A 27 -33.31 -39.24 -8.12
N GLU A 28 -34.00 -38.92 -9.23
CA GLU A 28 -34.02 -39.74 -10.45
C GLU A 28 -32.79 -39.46 -11.33
N GLN A 29 -32.39 -38.20 -11.47
CA GLN A 29 -31.13 -37.81 -12.13
C GLN A 29 -29.90 -38.45 -11.45
N LEU A 30 -29.92 -38.63 -10.13
CA LEU A 30 -28.84 -39.33 -9.40
C LEU A 30 -28.90 -40.86 -9.52
N LYS A 31 -30.05 -41.43 -9.89
CA LYS A 31 -30.16 -42.87 -10.21
C LYS A 31 -29.72 -43.16 -11.65
N ASN A 32 -30.10 -42.31 -12.59
CA ASN A 32 -29.80 -42.41 -14.01
C ASN A 32 -29.12 -41.11 -14.48
N PRO A 33 -27.81 -40.93 -14.20
CA PRO A 33 -27.11 -39.72 -14.59
C PRO A 33 -27.02 -39.59 -16.11
N THR A 34 -27.37 -38.41 -16.64
CA THR A 34 -27.15 -38.02 -18.04
C THR A 34 -25.90 -37.15 -18.14
N SER A 35 -25.22 -37.15 -19.29
CA SER A 35 -24.00 -36.35 -19.52
C SER A 35 -24.22 -34.86 -19.20
N GLU A 36 -25.27 -34.25 -19.75
CA GLU A 36 -25.65 -32.83 -19.50
C GLU A 36 -25.85 -32.50 -18.01
N PHE A 37 -26.53 -33.39 -17.27
CA PHE A 37 -26.73 -33.24 -15.82
C PHE A 37 -25.39 -33.29 -15.07
N VAL A 38 -24.53 -34.25 -15.39
CA VAL A 38 -23.25 -34.43 -14.70
C VAL A 38 -22.28 -33.30 -15.04
N GLU A 39 -22.24 -32.86 -16.30
CA GLU A 39 -21.49 -31.69 -16.73
C GLU A 39 -21.96 -30.43 -15.98
N GLY A 40 -23.26 -30.14 -15.95
CA GLY A 40 -23.80 -28.98 -15.24
C GLY A 40 -23.47 -28.97 -13.75
N VAL A 41 -23.63 -30.09 -13.05
CA VAL A 41 -23.32 -30.18 -11.60
C VAL A 41 -21.81 -30.10 -11.34
N TYR A 42 -20.98 -30.75 -12.15
CA TYR A 42 -19.53 -30.69 -11.99
C TYR A 42 -18.96 -29.30 -12.30
N CYS A 43 -19.50 -28.61 -13.32
CA CYS A 43 -19.20 -27.22 -13.61
C CYS A 43 -19.57 -26.30 -12.44
N ALA A 44 -20.76 -26.47 -11.85
CA ALA A 44 -21.18 -25.66 -10.71
C ALA A 44 -20.28 -25.88 -9.47
N CYS A 45 -19.89 -27.12 -9.18
CA CYS A 45 -18.91 -27.41 -8.12
C CYS A 45 -17.52 -26.83 -8.39
N LEU A 46 -17.05 -26.84 -9.65
CA LEU A 46 -15.80 -26.19 -10.06
C LEU A 46 -15.88 -24.68 -9.89
N GLN A 47 -16.99 -24.07 -10.32
CA GLN A 47 -17.24 -22.63 -10.25
C GLN A 47 -17.22 -22.14 -8.80
N GLN A 48 -17.83 -22.87 -7.86
CA GLN A 48 -17.87 -22.52 -6.43
C GLN A 48 -16.46 -22.39 -5.79
N VAL A 49 -15.43 -23.03 -6.35
CA VAL A 49 -14.05 -22.99 -5.81
C VAL A 49 -13.09 -22.13 -6.64
N THR A 50 -13.39 -21.91 -7.93
CA THR A 50 -12.44 -21.32 -8.88
C THR A 50 -12.98 -20.12 -9.67
N ASP A 51 -14.25 -19.76 -9.49
CA ASP A 51 -15.00 -18.78 -10.28
C ASP A 51 -15.04 -19.08 -11.81
N LEU A 52 -14.56 -20.26 -12.24
CA LEU A 52 -14.58 -20.70 -13.64
C LEU A 52 -15.97 -21.25 -14.02
N SER A 53 -16.72 -20.46 -14.78
CA SER A 53 -17.95 -20.89 -15.47
C SER A 53 -17.70 -21.25 -16.93
N HIS A 54 -18.68 -21.88 -17.58
CA HIS A 54 -18.64 -22.13 -19.03
C HIS A 54 -18.52 -20.82 -19.85
N ASP A 55 -19.14 -19.74 -19.39
CA ASP A 55 -19.04 -18.42 -20.02
C ASP A 55 -17.64 -17.79 -19.83
N ALA A 56 -17.02 -17.97 -18.66
CA ALA A 56 -15.66 -17.48 -18.40
C ALA A 56 -14.60 -18.11 -19.32
N LEU A 57 -14.85 -19.32 -19.83
CA LEU A 57 -13.97 -20.00 -20.79
C LEU A 57 -14.15 -19.55 -22.24
N ARG A 58 -15.28 -18.90 -22.58
CA ARG A 58 -15.63 -18.52 -23.96
C ARG A 58 -14.60 -17.59 -24.61
N ASP A 59 -14.27 -16.49 -23.96
CA ASP A 59 -13.35 -15.49 -24.53
C ASP A 59 -11.90 -15.99 -24.62
N PRO A 60 -11.34 -16.70 -23.61
CA PRO A 60 -10.06 -17.39 -23.73
C PRO A 60 -10.01 -18.40 -24.89
N VAL A 61 -11.07 -19.22 -25.06
CA VAL A 61 -11.19 -20.16 -26.19
C VAL A 61 -11.20 -19.42 -27.53
N GLN A 62 -12.03 -18.38 -27.66
CA GLN A 62 -12.11 -17.61 -28.89
C GLN A 62 -10.78 -16.91 -29.21
N ASN A 63 -10.10 -16.35 -28.23
CA ASN A 63 -8.78 -15.72 -28.41
C ASN A 63 -7.71 -16.73 -28.83
N ALA A 64 -7.71 -17.95 -28.26
CA ALA A 64 -6.80 -19.02 -28.67
C ALA A 64 -7.07 -19.49 -30.11
N LEU A 65 -8.34 -19.62 -30.51
CA LEU A 65 -8.73 -19.95 -31.89
C LEU A 65 -8.40 -18.82 -32.86
N ASN A 66 -8.62 -17.56 -32.47
CA ASN A 66 -8.26 -16.39 -33.26
C ASN A 66 -6.75 -16.32 -33.53
N ALA A 67 -5.91 -16.64 -32.53
CA ALA A 67 -4.46 -16.74 -32.67
C ALA A 67 -3.97 -17.97 -33.46
N SER A 68 -4.82 -18.99 -33.62
CA SER A 68 -4.50 -20.19 -34.41
C SER A 68 -4.55 -19.93 -35.92
N GLN A 69 -3.76 -20.70 -36.68
CA GLN A 69 -3.76 -20.71 -38.15
C GLN A 69 -4.82 -21.67 -38.75
N ALA A 70 -5.68 -22.28 -37.93
CA ALA A 70 -6.77 -23.13 -38.43
C ALA A 70 -7.80 -22.33 -39.23
N ASP A 71 -8.22 -22.84 -40.40
CA ASP A 71 -9.22 -22.19 -41.24
C ASP A 71 -10.65 -22.31 -40.66
N ASP A 72 -11.10 -23.53 -40.33
CA ASP A 72 -12.44 -23.82 -39.83
C ASP A 72 -12.58 -23.66 -38.29
N LYS A 73 -12.31 -22.46 -37.78
CA LYS A 73 -12.22 -22.17 -36.32
C LYS A 73 -13.46 -22.57 -35.53
N ASP A 74 -14.65 -22.33 -36.07
CA ASP A 74 -15.93 -22.61 -35.40
C ASP A 74 -16.17 -24.11 -35.18
N LEU A 75 -15.65 -24.97 -36.07
CA LEU A 75 -15.78 -26.42 -35.95
C LEU A 75 -15.05 -26.96 -34.71
N TYR A 76 -13.97 -26.30 -34.30
CA TYR A 76 -13.16 -26.70 -33.15
C TYR A 76 -13.58 -26.03 -31.83
N ALA A 77 -14.44 -25.00 -31.87
CA ALA A 77 -14.79 -24.22 -30.69
C ALA A 77 -15.41 -25.07 -29.57
N SER A 78 -16.45 -25.86 -29.88
CA SER A 78 -17.08 -26.76 -28.90
C SER A 78 -16.10 -27.81 -28.38
N ALA A 79 -15.34 -28.47 -29.28
CA ALA A 79 -14.39 -29.50 -28.90
C ALA A 79 -13.26 -28.97 -28.00
N LEU A 80 -12.78 -27.74 -28.24
CA LEU A 80 -11.74 -27.08 -27.43
C LEU A 80 -12.28 -26.67 -26.06
N THR A 81 -13.49 -26.09 -25.98
CA THR A 81 -14.15 -25.76 -24.72
C THR A 81 -14.33 -27.01 -23.84
N SER A 82 -14.86 -28.10 -24.40
CA SER A 82 -15.02 -29.36 -23.65
C SER A 82 -13.68 -29.97 -23.20
N ASN A 83 -12.60 -29.80 -23.97
CA ASN A 83 -11.27 -30.28 -23.57
C ASN A 83 -10.67 -29.45 -22.43
N ILE A 84 -10.80 -28.12 -22.50
CA ILE A 84 -10.36 -27.21 -21.43
C ILE A 84 -11.18 -27.43 -20.17
N LEU A 85 -12.50 -27.59 -20.29
CA LEU A 85 -13.37 -27.95 -19.17
C LEU A 85 -12.94 -29.29 -18.53
N LEU A 86 -12.74 -30.33 -19.33
CA LEU A 86 -12.24 -31.63 -18.85
C LEU A 86 -10.89 -31.50 -18.13
N TYR A 87 -9.98 -30.67 -18.64
CA TYR A 87 -8.69 -30.38 -17.99
C TYR A 87 -8.88 -29.72 -16.60
N HIS A 88 -9.76 -28.72 -16.48
CA HIS A 88 -10.07 -28.08 -15.20
C HIS A 88 -10.77 -29.04 -14.23
N LEU A 89 -11.77 -29.81 -14.69
CA LEU A 89 -12.46 -30.82 -13.89
C LEU A 89 -11.52 -31.94 -13.42
N THR A 90 -10.56 -32.37 -14.24
CA THR A 90 -9.55 -33.35 -13.84
C THR A 90 -8.63 -32.80 -12.74
N ARG A 91 -8.25 -31.52 -12.80
CA ARG A 91 -7.47 -30.86 -11.75
C ARG A 91 -8.27 -30.67 -10.45
N PHE A 92 -9.54 -30.30 -10.57
CA PHE A 92 -10.47 -30.18 -9.45
C PHE A 92 -10.71 -31.53 -8.77
N ALA A 93 -10.91 -32.60 -9.55
CA ALA A 93 -11.04 -33.95 -9.04
C ALA A 93 -9.79 -34.41 -8.26
N LYS A 94 -8.59 -34.11 -8.76
CA LYS A 94 -7.33 -34.40 -8.04
C LYS A 94 -7.21 -33.61 -6.73
N ALA A 95 -7.63 -32.34 -6.71
CA ALA A 95 -7.71 -31.57 -5.46
C ALA A 95 -8.71 -32.19 -4.46
N ALA A 96 -9.85 -32.69 -4.96
CA ALA A 96 -10.83 -33.49 -4.21
C ALA A 96 -10.39 -34.95 -3.94
N ARG A 97 -9.12 -35.30 -4.20
CA ARG A 97 -8.50 -36.63 -3.99
C ARG A 97 -9.05 -37.78 -4.85
N VAL A 98 -9.51 -37.46 -6.05
CA VAL A 98 -9.85 -38.42 -7.12
C VAL A 98 -8.79 -38.32 -8.22
N GLU A 99 -7.88 -39.30 -8.25
CA GLU A 99 -6.74 -39.31 -9.20
C GLU A 99 -7.10 -39.82 -10.60
N ASP A 100 -8.17 -40.63 -10.71
CA ASP A 100 -8.56 -41.39 -11.90
C ASP A 100 -9.74 -40.79 -12.67
N PHE A 101 -10.07 -39.51 -12.44
CA PHE A 101 -11.09 -38.78 -13.18
C PHE A 101 -10.72 -38.67 -14.67
N ASN A 102 -11.68 -38.94 -15.55
CA ASN A 102 -11.45 -38.99 -17.00
C ASN A 102 -12.72 -38.64 -17.81
N SER A 103 -12.60 -38.58 -19.14
CA SER A 103 -13.69 -38.15 -20.03
C SER A 103 -14.97 -38.99 -19.96
N ARG A 104 -14.89 -40.28 -19.57
CA ARG A 104 -16.08 -41.12 -19.36
C ARG A 104 -16.98 -40.59 -18.25
N ASP A 105 -16.40 -39.92 -17.26
CA ASP A 105 -17.13 -39.39 -16.10
C ASP A 105 -18.04 -38.22 -16.48
N LEU A 106 -17.76 -37.58 -17.62
CA LEU A 106 -18.53 -36.48 -18.20
C LEU A 106 -19.50 -36.98 -19.29
N PHE A 107 -19.03 -37.79 -20.22
CA PHE A 107 -19.79 -38.18 -21.43
C PHE A 107 -20.59 -39.48 -21.28
N THR A 108 -20.17 -40.40 -20.40
CA THR A 108 -20.81 -41.71 -20.17
C THR A 108 -20.87 -42.03 -18.68
N PRO A 109 -21.57 -41.22 -17.87
CA PRO A 109 -21.53 -41.33 -16.41
C PRO A 109 -22.16 -42.62 -15.88
N GLU A 110 -21.46 -43.31 -14.97
CA GLU A 110 -21.93 -44.51 -14.29
C GLU A 110 -22.46 -44.15 -12.89
N ARG A 111 -23.70 -44.54 -12.56
CA ARG A 111 -24.40 -44.21 -11.30
C ARG A 111 -23.53 -44.29 -10.03
N GLU A 112 -22.88 -45.43 -9.79
CA GLU A 112 -22.07 -45.65 -8.58
C GLU A 112 -20.86 -44.70 -8.55
N ARG A 113 -20.22 -44.50 -9.70
CA ARG A 113 -19.06 -43.62 -9.84
C ARG A 113 -19.45 -42.15 -9.70
N THR A 114 -20.56 -41.72 -10.30
CA THR A 114 -21.12 -40.37 -10.12
C THR A 114 -21.42 -40.06 -8.65
N SER A 115 -21.95 -41.03 -7.89
CA SER A 115 -22.18 -40.89 -6.43
C SER A 115 -20.88 -40.69 -5.64
N VAL A 116 -19.82 -41.43 -5.98
CA VAL A 116 -18.49 -41.28 -5.37
C VAL A 116 -17.86 -39.93 -5.73
N LEU A 117 -17.94 -39.52 -6.99
CA LEU A 117 -17.41 -38.23 -7.49
C LEU A 117 -18.12 -37.04 -6.84
N LEU A 118 -19.45 -37.05 -6.80
CA LEU A 118 -20.23 -36.02 -6.09
C LEU A 118 -19.89 -35.99 -4.59
N SER A 119 -19.70 -37.16 -3.96
CA SER A 119 -19.27 -37.21 -2.55
C SER A 119 -17.92 -36.53 -2.32
N ALA A 120 -16.94 -36.79 -3.21
CA ALA A 120 -15.62 -36.16 -3.17
C ALA A 120 -15.70 -34.64 -3.39
N PHE A 121 -16.42 -34.23 -4.44
CA PHE A 121 -16.52 -32.82 -4.85
C PHE A 121 -17.26 -32.01 -3.79
N ILE A 122 -18.40 -32.50 -3.27
CA ILE A 122 -19.14 -31.82 -2.21
C ILE A 122 -18.29 -31.67 -0.95
N ASN A 123 -17.54 -32.71 -0.56
CA ASN A 123 -16.64 -32.65 0.59
C ASN A 123 -15.52 -31.61 0.39
N PHE A 124 -14.95 -31.54 -0.82
CA PHE A 124 -13.91 -30.56 -1.15
C PHE A 124 -14.42 -29.11 -1.15
N VAL A 125 -15.60 -28.85 -1.74
CA VAL A 125 -16.23 -27.52 -1.72
C VAL A 125 -16.54 -27.08 -0.28
N LYS A 126 -17.11 -27.97 0.55
CA LYS A 126 -17.35 -27.66 1.98
C LYS A 126 -16.06 -27.38 2.75
N PHE A 127 -14.96 -28.07 2.41
CA PHE A 127 -13.65 -27.81 3.01
C PHE A 127 -13.13 -26.42 2.61
N THR A 128 -13.27 -26.01 1.34
CA THR A 128 -12.86 -24.66 0.91
C THR A 128 -13.72 -23.58 1.57
N GLU A 129 -15.04 -23.76 1.65
CA GLU A 129 -15.96 -22.84 2.32
C GLU A 129 -15.62 -22.66 3.82
N GLN A 130 -15.23 -23.74 4.51
CA GLN A 130 -14.95 -23.71 5.95
C GLN A 130 -13.56 -23.21 6.32
N TYR A 131 -12.54 -23.45 5.47
CA TYR A 131 -11.13 -23.24 5.83
C TYR A 131 -10.35 -22.33 4.87
N CYS A 132 -10.87 -22.05 3.69
CA CYS A 132 -10.20 -21.22 2.68
C CYS A 132 -10.90 -19.87 2.48
N ASP A 133 -12.21 -19.76 2.57
CA ASP A 133 -12.95 -18.53 2.24
C ASP A 133 -12.48 -17.30 3.02
N GLU A 134 -12.26 -17.39 4.33
CA GLU A 134 -11.77 -16.25 5.14
C GLU A 134 -10.38 -15.78 4.69
N PHE A 135 -9.48 -16.73 4.41
CA PHE A 135 -8.12 -16.44 3.92
C PHE A 135 -8.12 -15.91 2.48
N LEU A 136 -8.93 -16.50 1.59
CA LEU A 136 -9.07 -16.07 0.20
C LEU A 136 -9.73 -14.70 0.13
N LYS A 137 -10.66 -14.38 1.03
CA LYS A 137 -11.29 -13.06 1.13
C LYS A 137 -10.29 -11.98 1.53
N ASP A 138 -9.51 -12.17 2.60
CA ASP A 138 -8.45 -11.22 3.00
C ASP A 138 -7.43 -11.02 1.85
N LEU A 139 -7.06 -12.10 1.16
CA LEU A 139 -6.14 -12.02 0.02
C LEU A 139 -6.74 -11.29 -1.19
N ARG A 140 -8.04 -11.50 -1.49
CA ARG A 140 -8.79 -10.77 -2.53
C ARG A 140 -8.89 -9.28 -2.17
N GLU A 141 -9.37 -8.94 -0.97
CA GLU A 141 -9.48 -7.55 -0.49
C GLU A 141 -8.14 -6.82 -0.55
N ARG A 142 -7.04 -7.49 -0.17
CA ARG A 142 -5.69 -6.94 -0.28
C ARG A 142 -5.21 -6.77 -1.72
N SER A 143 -5.55 -7.70 -2.63
CA SER A 143 -5.26 -7.60 -4.06
C SER A 143 -6.01 -6.44 -4.73
N ASP A 144 -7.28 -6.28 -4.40
CA ASP A 144 -8.13 -5.20 -4.90
C ASP A 144 -7.66 -3.85 -4.38
N ALA A 145 -7.33 -3.75 -3.09
CA ALA A 145 -6.74 -2.54 -2.51
C ALA A 145 -5.40 -2.14 -3.18
N LEU A 146 -4.53 -3.11 -3.49
CA LEU A 146 -3.29 -2.87 -4.25
C LEU A 146 -3.57 -2.44 -5.69
N THR A 147 -4.62 -2.97 -6.32
CA THR A 147 -5.03 -2.61 -7.69
C THR A 147 -5.55 -1.16 -7.74
N VAL A 148 -6.37 -0.75 -6.77
CA VAL A 148 -6.86 0.63 -6.62
C VAL A 148 -5.73 1.60 -6.27
N GLN A 149 -4.79 1.21 -5.40
CA GLN A 149 -3.59 2.03 -5.15
C GLN A 149 -2.75 2.20 -6.41
N ARG A 150 -2.57 1.14 -7.21
CA ARG A 150 -1.83 1.19 -8.47
C ARG A 150 -2.52 2.10 -9.51
N SER A 151 -3.85 2.03 -9.67
CA SER A 151 -4.55 2.94 -10.59
C SER A 151 -4.42 4.39 -10.14
N THR A 152 -4.59 4.65 -8.84
CA THR A 152 -4.46 6.00 -8.25
C THR A 152 -3.06 6.58 -8.46
N ILE A 153 -2.00 5.79 -8.28
CA ILE A 153 -0.61 6.21 -8.53
C ILE A 153 -0.37 6.44 -10.03
N HIS A 154 -0.97 5.63 -10.91
CA HIS A 154 -0.84 5.81 -12.36
C HIS A 154 -1.50 7.11 -12.83
N GLU A 155 -2.73 7.39 -12.36
CA GLU A 155 -3.43 8.65 -12.62
C GLU A 155 -2.61 9.84 -12.14
N GLN A 156 -2.06 9.79 -10.92
CA GLN A 156 -1.18 10.85 -10.39
C GLN A 156 0.09 11.06 -11.21
N LEU A 157 0.68 9.98 -11.74
CA LEU A 157 1.87 10.05 -12.60
C LEU A 157 1.53 10.76 -13.91
N ASP A 158 0.45 10.36 -14.57
CA ASP A 158 -0.01 10.95 -15.83
C ASP A 158 -0.35 12.45 -15.64
N ASP A 159 -0.97 12.80 -14.51
CA ASP A 159 -1.31 14.17 -14.13
C ASP A 159 -0.08 15.05 -13.87
N ILE A 160 1.00 14.47 -13.31
CA ILE A 160 2.30 15.14 -13.10
C ILE A 160 3.04 15.27 -14.43
N GLN A 161 3.03 14.23 -15.27
CA GLN A 161 3.66 14.24 -16.58
C GLN A 161 3.04 15.31 -17.49
N ALA A 162 1.70 15.42 -17.52
CA ALA A 162 1.01 16.47 -18.26
C ALA A 162 1.39 17.90 -17.79
N LYS A 163 1.56 18.10 -16.47
CA LYS A 163 2.02 19.39 -15.91
C LYS A 163 3.47 19.68 -16.27
N PHE A 164 4.33 18.66 -16.27
CA PHE A 164 5.73 18.78 -16.68
C PHE A 164 5.86 19.14 -18.16
N ASP A 165 5.04 18.54 -19.02
CA ASP A 165 5.03 18.80 -20.45
C ASP A 165 4.48 20.20 -20.79
N ASP A 166 3.46 20.69 -20.09
CA ASP A 166 3.02 22.10 -20.22
C ASP A 166 4.10 23.09 -19.75
N LEU A 167 4.77 22.83 -18.62
CA LEU A 167 5.88 23.68 -18.16
C LEU A 167 7.04 23.71 -19.16
N ASN A 168 7.43 22.56 -19.72
CA ASN A 168 8.44 22.49 -20.78
C ASN A 168 8.00 23.25 -22.05
N ALA A 169 6.72 23.14 -22.43
CA ALA A 169 6.17 23.87 -23.57
C ALA A 169 6.15 25.40 -23.34
N ARG A 170 5.94 25.87 -22.10
CA ARG A 170 6.08 27.28 -21.74
C ARG A 170 7.55 27.73 -21.80
N ILE A 171 8.46 27.00 -21.16
CA ILE A 171 9.90 27.29 -21.19
C ILE A 171 10.43 27.37 -22.64
N ALA A 172 9.99 26.46 -23.51
CA ALA A 172 10.36 26.47 -24.93
C ALA A 172 9.83 27.69 -25.71
N LYS A 173 8.66 28.24 -25.33
CA LYS A 173 8.11 29.48 -25.90
C LYS A 173 8.79 30.74 -25.35
N ASP A 174 9.09 30.75 -24.06
CA ASP A 174 9.64 31.91 -23.37
C ASP A 174 11.13 32.10 -23.66
N LYS A 175 11.89 31.02 -23.85
CA LYS A 175 13.33 31.06 -24.16
C LYS A 175 13.71 32.02 -25.30
N PRO A 176 13.14 31.94 -26.52
CA PRO A 176 13.47 32.87 -27.61
C PRO A 176 13.01 34.32 -27.34
N ILE A 177 12.03 34.52 -26.46
CA ILE A 177 11.59 35.87 -26.05
C ILE A 177 12.63 36.46 -25.08
N CYS A 178 13.08 35.68 -24.09
CA CYS A 178 14.15 36.06 -23.17
C CYS A 178 15.48 36.33 -23.89
N GLU A 179 15.84 35.52 -24.89
CA GLU A 179 17.03 35.73 -25.71
C GLU A 179 16.97 37.08 -26.45
N LYS A 180 15.86 37.38 -27.15
CA LYS A 180 15.64 38.68 -27.81
C LYS A 180 15.65 39.86 -26.85
N LEU A 181 14.95 39.77 -25.72
CA LEU A 181 14.93 40.84 -24.72
C LEU A 181 16.32 41.08 -24.11
N ASN A 182 17.16 40.06 -24.01
CA ASN A 182 18.54 40.20 -23.55
C ASN A 182 19.44 40.85 -24.62
N GLU A 183 19.24 40.55 -25.90
CA GLU A 183 19.88 41.26 -27.02
C GLU A 183 19.46 42.74 -27.08
N GLU A 184 18.16 43.03 -26.93
CA GLU A 184 17.65 44.40 -26.84
C GLU A 184 18.20 45.14 -25.61
N ASN A 185 18.28 44.49 -24.44
CA ASN A 185 18.82 45.11 -23.23
C ASN A 185 20.33 45.37 -23.32
N THR A 186 21.11 44.44 -23.89
CA THR A 186 22.55 44.64 -24.10
C THR A 186 22.84 45.74 -25.14
N THR A 187 22.07 45.82 -26.23
CA THR A 187 22.19 46.91 -27.20
C THR A 187 21.75 48.26 -26.61
N LEU A 188 20.62 48.32 -25.90
CA LEU A 188 20.19 49.53 -25.17
C LEU A 188 21.25 49.99 -24.17
N THR A 189 21.79 49.08 -23.36
CA THR A 189 22.88 49.35 -22.41
C THR A 189 24.12 49.92 -23.12
N SER A 190 24.51 49.35 -24.26
CA SER A 190 25.62 49.87 -25.08
C SER A 190 25.35 51.29 -25.58
N THR A 191 24.15 51.56 -26.13
CA THR A 191 23.77 52.90 -26.59
C THR A 191 23.69 53.91 -25.44
N MET A 192 23.27 53.50 -24.25
CA MET A 192 23.27 54.34 -23.05
C MET A 192 24.69 54.75 -22.65
N PHE A 193 25.65 53.81 -22.64
CA PHE A 193 27.05 54.14 -22.38
C PHE A 193 27.64 55.09 -23.42
N LEU A 194 27.43 54.82 -24.72
CA LEU A 194 27.88 55.70 -25.81
C LEU A 194 27.28 57.11 -25.70
N THR A 195 26.00 57.22 -25.36
CA THR A 195 25.30 58.50 -25.18
C THR A 195 25.82 59.25 -23.96
N LYS A 196 26.11 58.54 -22.86
CA LYS A 196 26.72 59.12 -21.65
C LYS A 196 28.13 59.65 -21.92
N ASP A 197 28.95 58.94 -22.69
CA ASP A 197 30.29 59.40 -23.05
C ASP A 197 30.24 60.62 -24.00
N ALA A 198 29.31 60.60 -24.97
CA ALA A 198 29.05 61.75 -25.83
C ALA A 198 28.56 62.98 -25.02
N GLN A 199 27.67 62.79 -24.05
CA GLN A 199 27.24 63.84 -23.12
C GLN A 199 28.41 64.37 -22.28
N ALA A 200 29.23 63.48 -21.71
CA ALA A 200 30.39 63.86 -20.90
C ALA A 200 31.49 64.57 -21.72
N LYS A 201 31.56 64.33 -23.03
CA LYS A 201 32.37 65.13 -23.95
C LYS A 201 31.72 66.50 -24.20
N ALA A 202 30.44 66.54 -24.59
CA ALA A 202 29.74 67.79 -24.87
C ALA A 202 29.72 68.76 -23.66
N VAL A 203 29.61 68.25 -22.43
CA VAL A 203 29.72 69.05 -21.20
C VAL A 203 31.12 69.66 -21.05
N ARG A 204 32.19 68.91 -21.33
CA ARG A 204 33.56 69.43 -21.31
C ARG A 204 33.77 70.51 -22.39
N ASP A 205 33.29 70.24 -23.60
CA ASP A 205 33.37 71.20 -24.72
C ASP A 205 32.60 72.50 -24.37
N VAL A 206 31.44 72.39 -23.71
CA VAL A 206 30.66 73.56 -23.22
C VAL A 206 31.38 74.33 -22.11
N GLU A 207 32.04 73.68 -21.15
CA GLU A 207 32.84 74.39 -20.14
C GLU A 207 34.05 75.08 -20.78
N GLN A 208 34.71 74.46 -21.76
CA GLN A 208 35.78 75.09 -22.53
C GLN A 208 35.27 76.30 -23.32
N PHE A 209 34.14 76.19 -24.03
CA PHE A 209 33.56 77.36 -24.71
C PHE A 209 33.12 78.46 -23.74
N LYS A 210 32.76 78.15 -22.49
CA LYS A 210 32.53 79.17 -21.45
C LYS A 210 33.82 79.87 -21.03
N THR A 211 34.93 79.15 -20.86
CA THR A 211 36.23 79.77 -20.54
C THR A 211 36.70 80.68 -21.68
N ASP A 212 36.69 80.17 -22.91
CA ASP A 212 37.11 80.91 -24.11
C ASP A 212 36.24 82.17 -24.32
N ARG A 213 34.92 82.05 -24.12
CA ARG A 213 33.99 83.19 -24.16
C ARG A 213 34.33 84.24 -23.08
N ASN A 214 34.66 83.82 -21.86
CA ASN A 214 35.02 84.75 -20.79
C ASN A 214 36.35 85.45 -21.09
N GLU A 215 37.35 84.75 -21.63
CA GLU A 215 38.62 85.35 -22.07
C GLU A 215 38.41 86.37 -23.20
N LEU A 216 37.62 86.02 -24.21
CA LEU A 216 37.25 86.93 -25.30
C LEU A 216 36.43 88.13 -24.80
N MET A 217 35.57 87.95 -23.80
CA MET A 217 34.81 89.03 -23.18
C MET A 217 35.72 89.98 -22.39
N ASN A 218 36.63 89.47 -21.56
CA ASN A 218 37.64 90.26 -20.87
C ASN A 218 38.52 91.04 -21.85
N ARG A 219 38.93 90.40 -22.97
CA ARG A 219 39.71 91.05 -24.03
C ARG A 219 38.91 92.15 -24.75
N LYS A 220 37.61 91.94 -24.99
CA LYS A 220 36.71 92.96 -25.53
C LYS A 220 36.53 94.13 -24.56
N GLU A 221 36.44 93.88 -23.26
CA GLU A 221 36.33 94.92 -22.24
C GLU A 221 37.62 95.77 -22.14
N ALA A 222 38.79 95.13 -22.20
CA ALA A 222 40.07 95.83 -22.30
C ALA A 222 40.15 96.73 -23.55
N LEU A 223 39.82 96.20 -24.74
CA LEU A 223 39.77 96.96 -25.99
C LEU A 223 38.75 98.12 -25.93
N ASN A 224 37.59 97.92 -25.29
CA ASN A 224 36.61 99.00 -25.07
C ASN A 224 37.14 100.09 -24.10
N GLY A 225 37.98 99.73 -23.14
CA GLY A 225 38.68 100.68 -22.27
C GLY A 225 39.67 101.54 -23.05
N GLU A 226 40.48 100.91 -23.91
CA GLU A 226 41.37 101.61 -24.85
C GLU A 226 40.58 102.54 -25.79
N LEU A 227 39.50 102.04 -26.39
CA LEU A 227 38.63 102.81 -27.29
C LEU A 227 38.05 104.05 -26.58
N LYS A 228 37.58 103.92 -25.33
CA LYS A 228 37.12 105.05 -24.51
C LYS A 228 38.21 106.08 -24.24
N SER A 229 39.43 105.65 -23.89
CA SER A 229 40.56 106.57 -23.70
C SER A 229 40.94 107.33 -25.00
N LEU A 230 40.72 106.69 -26.15
CA LEU A 230 40.89 107.29 -27.47
C LEU A 230 39.74 108.27 -27.78
N GLU A 231 38.50 107.93 -27.43
CA GLU A 231 37.36 108.85 -27.48
C GLU A 231 37.55 110.07 -26.57
N GLU A 232 38.15 109.92 -25.40
CA GLU A 232 38.54 111.03 -24.50
C GLU A 232 39.67 111.90 -25.10
N ALA A 233 40.57 111.32 -25.91
CA ALA A 233 41.53 112.09 -26.70
C ALA A 233 40.83 112.88 -27.84
N ILE A 234 39.86 112.27 -28.53
CA ILE A 234 39.05 112.89 -29.59
C ILE A 234 38.11 113.98 -29.03
N MET A 235 37.54 113.77 -27.84
CA MET A 235 36.73 114.76 -27.11
C MET A 235 37.56 115.99 -26.75
N ARG A 236 38.81 115.82 -26.30
CA ARG A 236 39.76 116.94 -26.10
C ARG A 236 40.02 117.72 -27.38
N THR A 237 40.01 117.08 -28.55
CA THR A 237 40.18 117.78 -29.84
C THR A 237 38.91 118.53 -30.29
N ARG A 238 37.71 118.04 -29.92
CA ARG A 238 36.42 118.64 -30.30
C ARG A 238 35.97 119.84 -29.43
N GLY A 239 36.71 120.19 -28.38
CA GLY A 239 36.41 121.31 -27.47
C GLY A 239 36.65 122.73 -28.01
N ARG A 240 37.01 122.91 -29.29
CA ARG A 240 37.28 124.23 -29.91
C ARG A 240 36.37 124.52 -31.13
N ILE A 241 35.08 124.81 -30.91
CA ILE A 241 34.21 125.65 -31.76
C ILE A 241 32.82 125.83 -31.11
N VAL A 242 32.16 126.96 -31.38
CA VAL A 242 30.90 127.46 -30.77
C VAL A 242 30.14 128.30 -31.82
N GLN A 243 28.82 128.58 -31.76
CA GLN A 243 27.82 128.48 -30.68
C GLN A 243 26.49 127.80 -31.12
N SER A 244 25.58 127.63 -30.14
CA SER A 244 24.11 127.85 -30.14
C SER A 244 23.39 128.13 -31.49
N PRO A 245 22.18 127.57 -31.70
CA PRO A 245 21.00 128.23 -31.13
C PRO A 245 20.02 127.31 -30.38
N GLU A 246 19.66 127.69 -29.15
CA GLU A 246 18.45 127.21 -28.50
C GLU A 246 17.19 127.84 -29.07
N ARG A 247 16.28 127.03 -29.63
CA ARG A 247 14.83 127.12 -29.33
C ARG A 247 14.00 125.95 -29.88
N ILE A 248 14.40 125.35 -31.01
CA ILE A 248 13.75 124.12 -31.53
C ILE A 248 14.15 122.88 -30.69
N LYS A 249 15.35 122.91 -30.08
CA LYS A 249 15.82 121.88 -29.13
C LYS A 249 14.83 121.58 -28.00
N LYS A 250 14.01 122.54 -27.55
CA LYS A 250 13.13 122.33 -26.38
C LYS A 250 11.95 121.40 -26.70
N THR A 251 11.34 121.53 -27.87
CA THR A 251 10.23 120.65 -28.31
C THR A 251 10.72 119.27 -28.72
N ILE A 252 11.86 119.20 -29.43
CA ILE A 252 12.50 117.91 -29.75
C ILE A 252 13.01 117.23 -28.48
N SER A 253 13.51 117.97 -27.49
CA SER A 253 13.90 117.42 -26.18
C SER A 253 12.71 116.84 -25.43
N ILE A 254 11.54 117.49 -25.45
CA ILE A 254 10.32 116.95 -24.81
C ILE A 254 9.85 115.68 -25.54
N MET A 255 9.73 115.69 -26.86
CA MET A 255 9.36 114.46 -27.60
C MET A 255 10.41 113.35 -27.46
N SER A 256 11.71 113.71 -27.40
CA SER A 256 12.80 112.77 -27.17
C SER A 256 12.84 112.27 -25.73
N SER A 257 12.41 113.07 -24.74
CA SER A 257 12.30 112.61 -23.36
C SER A 257 11.12 111.67 -23.23
N THR A 258 9.95 111.99 -23.79
CA THR A 258 8.79 111.08 -23.82
C THR A 258 9.13 109.77 -24.54
N ALA A 259 9.73 109.82 -25.74
CA ALA A 259 10.16 108.61 -26.44
C ALA A 259 11.26 107.82 -25.71
N MET A 260 12.09 108.48 -24.88
CA MET A 260 13.09 107.84 -24.04
C MET A 260 12.46 107.26 -22.75
N GLU A 261 11.44 107.91 -22.19
CA GLU A 261 10.59 107.41 -21.10
C GLU A 261 9.83 106.16 -21.56
N ASP A 262 9.18 106.21 -22.73
CA ASP A 262 8.45 105.08 -23.32
C ASP A 262 9.39 103.93 -23.69
N LYS A 263 10.59 104.22 -24.22
CA LYS A 263 11.61 103.18 -24.42
C LYS A 263 12.07 102.56 -23.08
N LYS A 264 12.07 103.34 -21.99
CA LYS A 264 12.42 102.88 -20.65
C LYS A 264 11.29 102.06 -20.01
N THR A 265 10.02 102.43 -20.22
CA THR A 265 8.87 101.62 -19.80
C THR A 265 8.78 100.33 -20.60
N VAL A 266 9.00 100.36 -21.92
CA VAL A 266 9.09 99.15 -22.76
C VAL A 266 10.20 98.23 -22.27
N THR A 267 11.43 98.71 -22.08
CA THR A 267 12.53 97.84 -21.58
C THR A 267 12.26 97.32 -20.16
N MET A 268 11.58 98.09 -19.29
CA MET A 268 11.10 97.64 -17.99
C MET A 268 10.03 96.54 -18.12
N HIS A 269 9.06 96.69 -19.02
CA HIS A 269 8.02 95.70 -19.27
C HIS A 269 8.58 94.43 -19.92
N GLU A 270 9.55 94.52 -20.83
CA GLU A 270 10.29 93.37 -21.40
C GLU A 270 11.14 92.66 -20.35
N ALA A 271 11.75 93.39 -19.41
CA ALA A 271 12.47 92.80 -18.28
C ALA A 271 11.49 92.05 -17.34
N LYS A 272 10.34 92.69 -17.03
CA LYS A 272 9.29 92.09 -16.20
C LYS A 272 8.63 90.88 -16.85
N ALA A 273 8.45 90.90 -18.18
CA ALA A 273 7.94 89.76 -18.94
C ALA A 273 8.91 88.57 -18.92
N ARG A 274 10.23 88.82 -19.05
CA ARG A 274 11.26 87.76 -18.91
C ARG A 274 11.37 87.20 -17.49
N ASP A 275 11.26 88.03 -16.47
CA ASP A 275 11.18 87.59 -15.07
C ASP A 275 9.93 86.73 -14.82
N LEU A 276 8.76 87.17 -15.29
CA LEU A 276 7.52 86.38 -15.22
C LEU A 276 7.62 85.06 -16.00
N GLN A 277 8.21 85.05 -17.20
CA GLN A 277 8.43 83.82 -17.95
C GLN A 277 9.35 82.84 -17.21
N THR A 278 10.39 83.36 -16.55
CA THR A 278 11.30 82.54 -15.73
C THR A 278 10.56 81.92 -14.54
N LYS A 279 9.66 82.68 -13.90
CA LYS A 279 8.79 82.20 -12.82
C LYS A 279 7.76 81.18 -13.29
N VAL A 280 7.16 81.36 -14.47
CA VAL A 280 6.26 80.38 -15.08
C VAL A 280 6.98 79.07 -15.37
N ASN A 281 8.19 79.12 -15.93
CA ASN A 281 9.00 77.93 -16.18
C ASN A 281 9.37 77.21 -14.87
N ALA A 282 9.69 77.95 -13.80
CA ALA A 282 9.96 77.37 -12.48
C ALA A 282 8.71 76.70 -11.88
N LEU A 283 7.53 77.33 -12.00
CA LEU A 283 6.26 76.73 -11.55
C LEU A 283 5.91 75.45 -12.33
N HIS A 284 6.19 75.41 -13.64
CA HIS A 284 5.95 74.21 -14.45
C HIS A 284 6.90 73.05 -14.08
N ASN A 285 8.15 73.34 -13.71
CA ASN A 285 9.05 72.32 -13.14
C ASN A 285 8.50 71.77 -11.82
N ILE A 286 8.05 72.65 -10.91
CA ILE A 286 7.42 72.24 -9.63
C ILE A 286 6.16 71.40 -9.87
N GLU A 287 5.32 71.77 -10.85
CA GLU A 287 4.14 71.00 -11.25
C GLU A 287 4.51 69.59 -11.71
N LYS A 288 5.58 69.46 -12.50
CA LYS A 288 6.12 68.18 -12.97
C LYS A 288 6.65 67.33 -11.80
N ASP A 289 7.39 67.94 -10.87
CA ASP A 289 7.93 67.24 -9.70
C ASP A 289 6.79 66.75 -8.78
N VAL A 290 5.77 67.58 -8.53
CA VAL A 290 4.56 67.21 -7.78
C VAL A 290 3.82 66.05 -8.45
N ARG A 291 3.72 66.04 -9.79
CA ARG A 291 3.13 64.93 -10.55
C ARG A 291 3.92 63.64 -10.37
N GLY A 292 5.26 63.70 -10.42
CA GLY A 292 6.13 62.56 -10.13
C GLY A 292 5.96 62.02 -8.70
N CYS A 293 5.81 62.90 -7.70
CA CYS A 293 5.51 62.50 -6.33
C CYS A 293 4.16 61.77 -6.21
N ILE A 294 3.13 62.19 -6.96
CA ILE A 294 1.82 61.51 -6.98
C ILE A 294 1.94 60.11 -7.58
N GLU A 295 2.66 59.94 -8.69
CA GLU A 295 2.90 58.63 -9.34
C GLU A 295 3.68 57.68 -8.41
N GLN A 296 4.64 58.20 -7.65
CA GLN A 296 5.36 57.45 -6.61
C GLN A 296 4.44 57.03 -5.46
N ILE A 297 3.60 57.93 -4.93
CA ILE A 297 2.63 57.61 -3.88
C ILE A 297 1.65 56.52 -4.33
N GLN A 298 1.12 56.60 -5.56
CA GLN A 298 0.25 55.59 -6.15
C GLN A 298 0.95 54.23 -6.37
N THR A 299 2.28 54.21 -6.44
CA THR A 299 3.07 52.97 -6.52
C THR A 299 3.27 52.37 -5.14
N ILE A 300 3.65 53.19 -4.16
CA ILE A 300 3.76 52.78 -2.75
C ILE A 300 2.42 52.26 -2.22
N GLU A 301 1.29 52.88 -2.56
CA GLU A 301 -0.04 52.43 -2.14
C GLU A 301 -0.37 51.01 -2.65
N ARG A 302 -0.01 50.69 -3.90
CA ARG A 302 -0.15 49.33 -4.47
C ARG A 302 0.78 48.33 -3.79
N GLU A 303 2.01 48.71 -3.47
CA GLU A 303 2.96 47.87 -2.73
C GLU A 303 2.47 47.59 -1.30
N VAL A 304 1.92 48.59 -0.61
CA VAL A 304 1.32 48.44 0.74
C VAL A 304 0.12 47.49 0.72
N GLN A 305 -0.76 47.59 -0.29
CA GLN A 305 -1.88 46.64 -0.45
C GLN A 305 -1.39 45.21 -0.72
N SER A 306 -0.35 45.05 -1.54
CA SER A 306 0.28 43.74 -1.78
C SER A 306 0.94 43.18 -0.51
N LEU A 307 1.57 44.03 0.30
CA LEU A 307 2.20 43.64 1.56
C LEU A 307 1.14 43.15 2.56
N ASP A 308 0.05 43.90 2.77
CA ASP A 308 -1.05 43.51 3.66
C ASP A 308 -1.70 42.18 3.24
N ALA A 309 -1.92 41.97 1.94
CA ALA A 309 -2.42 40.69 1.42
C ALA A 309 -1.44 39.52 1.72
N SER A 310 -0.13 39.72 1.49
CA SER A 310 0.88 38.70 1.80
C SER A 310 1.00 38.43 3.30
N GLN A 311 0.81 39.45 4.15
CA GLN A 311 0.90 39.33 5.59
C GLN A 311 -0.31 38.60 6.19
N LYS A 312 -1.50 38.77 5.61
CA LYS A 312 -2.71 37.97 5.92
C LYS A 312 -2.52 36.49 5.56
N SER A 313 -2.06 36.19 4.35
CA SER A 313 -1.75 34.82 3.94
C SER A 313 -0.67 34.18 4.84
N LEU A 314 0.32 34.96 5.28
CA LEU A 314 1.36 34.51 6.20
C LEU A 314 0.80 34.21 7.60
N THR A 315 -0.18 34.97 8.10
CA THR A 315 -0.89 34.62 9.36
C THR A 315 -1.71 33.34 9.22
N GLU A 316 -2.48 33.18 8.13
CA GLU A 316 -3.25 31.96 7.87
C GLU A 316 -2.35 30.71 7.79
N LEU A 317 -1.21 30.81 7.11
CA LEU A 317 -0.20 29.74 7.03
C LEU A 317 0.44 29.41 8.40
N ARG A 318 0.62 30.40 9.28
CA ARG A 318 1.10 30.17 10.65
C ARG A 318 0.07 29.45 11.50
N ASP A 319 -1.20 29.81 11.39
CA ASP A 319 -2.27 29.18 12.15
C ASP A 319 -2.49 27.73 11.69
N LEU A 320 -2.48 27.47 10.38
CA LEU A 320 -2.47 26.12 9.82
C LEU A 320 -1.26 25.29 10.29
N LEU A 321 -0.06 25.90 10.34
CA LEU A 321 1.13 25.22 10.85
C LEU A 321 0.98 24.86 12.34
N ASN A 322 0.42 25.75 13.15
CA ASN A 322 0.16 25.51 14.57
C ASN A 322 -0.84 24.35 14.76
N GLU A 323 -1.92 24.32 13.97
CA GLU A 323 -2.89 23.21 13.96
C GLU A 323 -2.21 21.87 13.61
N LYS A 324 -1.37 21.84 12.57
CA LYS A 324 -0.63 20.62 12.19
C LYS A 324 0.44 20.21 13.22
N VAL A 325 1.02 21.14 13.97
CA VAL A 325 1.90 20.83 15.10
C VAL A 325 1.12 20.19 16.25
N ILE A 326 -0.11 20.64 16.53
CA ILE A 326 -1.00 20.04 17.53
C ILE A 326 -1.40 18.62 17.11
N GLU A 327 -1.92 18.45 15.88
CA GLU A 327 -2.31 17.14 15.32
C GLU A 327 -1.15 16.12 15.40
N ARG A 328 0.06 16.53 15.00
CA ARG A 328 1.28 15.69 15.11
C ARG A 328 1.57 15.28 16.56
N ASN A 329 1.40 16.19 17.53
CA ASN A 329 1.66 15.89 18.94
C ASN A 329 0.62 14.91 19.50
N GLU A 330 -0.65 15.04 19.12
CA GLU A 330 -1.71 14.10 19.49
C GLU A 330 -1.49 12.71 18.90
N LEU A 331 -1.13 12.62 17.62
CA LEU A 331 -0.78 11.36 16.95
C LEU A 331 0.43 10.70 17.63
N ARG A 332 1.46 11.46 18.00
CA ARG A 332 2.62 10.94 18.75
C ARG A 332 2.22 10.39 20.12
N LEU A 333 1.40 11.11 20.89
CA LEU A 333 0.89 10.62 22.18
C LEU A 333 0.03 9.35 22.02
N ARG A 334 -0.69 9.22 20.91
CA ARG A 334 -1.44 8.00 20.58
C ARG A 334 -0.50 6.83 20.21
N GLN A 335 0.58 7.11 19.48
CA GLN A 335 1.62 6.12 19.17
C GLN A 335 2.29 5.60 20.46
N GLU A 336 2.78 6.49 21.32
CA GLU A 336 3.44 6.13 22.59
C GLU A 336 2.52 5.21 23.45
N ARG A 337 1.22 5.52 23.54
CA ARG A 337 0.23 4.67 24.25
C ARG A 337 0.06 3.28 23.62
N VAL A 338 0.09 3.18 22.28
CA VAL A 338 -0.04 1.89 21.58
C VAL A 338 1.24 1.05 21.74
N GLU A 339 2.41 1.69 21.72
CA GLU A 339 3.70 1.04 21.99
C GLU A 339 3.76 0.48 23.42
N ASP A 340 3.29 1.24 24.42
CA ASP A 340 3.15 0.78 25.80
C ASP A 340 2.16 -0.41 25.92
N GLN A 341 1.01 -0.35 25.25
CA GLN A 341 0.05 -1.46 25.22
C GLN A 341 0.65 -2.72 24.59
N LEU A 342 1.38 -2.57 23.49
CA LEU A 342 2.05 -3.66 22.78
C LEU A 342 3.22 -4.25 23.60
N SER A 343 3.98 -3.42 24.31
CA SER A 343 5.00 -3.86 25.27
C SER A 343 4.39 -4.69 26.41
N ASN A 344 3.32 -4.18 27.03
CA ASN A 344 2.59 -4.90 28.07
C ASN A 344 1.96 -6.21 27.57
N ALA A 345 1.45 -6.25 26.33
CA ALA A 345 0.93 -7.46 25.71
C ALA A 345 2.03 -8.51 25.48
N LYS A 346 3.21 -8.09 24.99
CA LYS A 346 4.39 -8.96 24.84
C LYS A 346 4.84 -9.58 26.18
N ILE A 347 4.92 -8.77 27.24
CA ILE A 347 5.28 -9.26 28.58
C ILE A 347 4.26 -10.28 29.11
N LYS A 348 2.95 -10.06 28.87
CA LYS A 348 1.90 -11.03 29.23
C LYS A 348 2.03 -12.33 28.44
N LEU A 349 2.29 -12.23 27.12
CA LEU A 349 2.50 -13.39 26.24
C LEU A 349 3.71 -14.21 26.69
N GLU A 350 4.86 -13.59 26.96
CA GLU A 350 6.08 -14.27 27.39
C GLU A 350 5.87 -15.00 28.74
N ARG A 351 5.17 -14.37 29.69
CA ARG A 351 4.81 -15.00 30.97
C ARG A 351 3.88 -16.20 30.77
N ALA A 352 2.90 -16.09 29.88
CA ALA A 352 2.00 -17.19 29.56
C ALA A 352 2.72 -18.36 28.87
N GLN A 353 3.64 -18.06 27.94
CA GLN A 353 4.49 -19.04 27.27
C GLN A 353 5.40 -19.78 28.25
N LYS A 354 6.11 -19.05 29.14
CA LYS A 354 6.93 -19.65 30.20
C LYS A 354 6.11 -20.55 31.11
N HIS A 355 4.95 -20.08 31.59
CA HIS A 355 4.08 -20.89 32.44
C HIS A 355 3.54 -22.15 31.73
N ALA A 356 3.22 -22.06 30.44
CA ALA A 356 2.78 -23.20 29.65
C ALA A 356 3.90 -24.24 29.46
N GLU A 357 5.13 -23.78 29.20
CA GLU A 357 6.30 -24.65 29.05
C GLU A 357 6.72 -25.29 30.38
N ASP A 358 6.75 -24.52 31.49
CA ASP A 358 6.98 -25.04 32.84
C ASP A 358 5.96 -26.14 33.20
N LYS A 359 4.67 -25.90 32.90
CA LYS A 359 3.58 -26.86 33.14
C LYS A 359 3.71 -28.10 32.25
N LYS A 360 4.12 -27.94 30.99
CA LYS A 360 4.40 -29.04 30.06
C LYS A 360 5.56 -29.90 30.58
N GLN A 361 6.67 -29.29 30.98
CA GLN A 361 7.82 -30.00 31.55
C GLN A 361 7.48 -30.70 32.88
N ALA A 362 6.68 -30.09 33.73
CA ALA A 362 6.16 -30.73 34.94
C ALA A 362 5.27 -31.94 34.58
N SER A 363 4.37 -31.81 33.61
CA SER A 363 3.51 -32.92 33.16
C SER A 363 4.31 -34.07 32.54
N GLN A 364 5.35 -33.75 31.76
CA GLN A 364 6.25 -34.73 31.15
C GLN A 364 6.98 -35.55 32.22
N LYS A 365 7.56 -34.88 33.23
CA LYS A 365 8.20 -35.55 34.38
C LYS A 365 7.23 -36.44 35.16
N THR A 366 5.97 -36.04 35.31
CA THR A 366 4.96 -36.91 35.95
C THR A 366 4.57 -38.11 35.09
N ILE A 367 4.58 -37.97 33.76
CA ILE A 367 4.34 -39.10 32.84
C ILE A 367 5.51 -40.08 32.90
N GLU A 368 6.74 -39.59 32.83
CA GLU A 368 7.96 -40.40 32.93
C GLU A 368 7.99 -41.21 34.24
N ARG A 369 7.74 -40.56 35.39
CA ARG A 369 7.66 -41.26 36.68
C ARG A 369 6.55 -42.31 36.73
N LEU A 370 5.38 -42.01 36.17
CA LEU A 370 4.27 -42.98 36.10
C LEU A 370 4.56 -44.14 35.14
N GLN A 371 5.40 -43.94 34.12
CA GLN A 371 5.88 -45.01 33.24
C GLN A 371 6.88 -45.92 33.97
N GLU A 372 7.82 -45.35 34.73
CA GLU A 372 8.73 -46.10 35.59
C GLU A 372 7.94 -46.94 36.64
N GLU A 373 7.02 -46.32 37.37
CA GLU A 373 6.12 -47.01 38.33
C GLU A 373 5.30 -48.13 37.67
N TYR A 374 4.85 -47.94 36.42
CA TYR A 374 4.09 -48.95 35.67
C TYR A 374 4.97 -50.11 35.20
N ASP A 375 6.17 -49.84 34.70
CA ASP A 375 7.10 -50.87 34.24
C ASP A 375 7.60 -51.73 35.41
N GLU A 376 7.84 -51.14 36.59
CA GLU A 376 8.09 -51.87 37.84
C GLU A 376 6.92 -52.80 38.18
N MET A 377 5.67 -52.28 38.20
CA MET A 377 4.47 -53.10 38.41
C MET A 377 4.32 -54.24 37.40
N VAL A 378 4.69 -54.05 36.13
CA VAL A 378 4.66 -55.10 35.10
C VAL A 378 5.71 -56.18 35.38
N VAL A 379 6.90 -55.81 35.88
CA VAL A 379 7.93 -56.77 36.30
C VAL A 379 7.47 -57.55 37.54
N GLU A 380 6.96 -56.88 38.57
CA GLU A 380 6.42 -57.53 39.77
C GLU A 380 5.28 -58.49 39.41
N ARG A 381 4.36 -58.07 38.53
CA ARG A 381 3.27 -58.93 38.06
C ARG A 381 3.79 -60.18 37.35
N ARG A 382 4.81 -60.06 36.49
CA ARG A 382 5.44 -61.22 35.83
C ARG A 382 6.12 -62.17 36.82
N VAL A 383 6.67 -61.67 37.92
CA VAL A 383 7.25 -62.50 38.99
C VAL A 383 6.14 -63.21 39.76
N ASN A 384 5.08 -62.50 40.15
CA ASN A 384 3.91 -63.08 40.82
C ASN A 384 3.21 -64.13 39.95
N ASP A 385 3.00 -63.86 38.65
CA ASP A 385 2.37 -64.81 37.71
C ASP A 385 3.20 -66.11 37.62
N LYS A 386 4.54 -66.03 37.62
CA LYS A 386 5.44 -67.20 37.68
C LYS A 386 5.34 -67.97 39.00
N GLN A 387 5.33 -67.27 40.13
CA GLN A 387 5.18 -67.91 41.45
C GLN A 387 3.82 -68.62 41.57
N ILE A 388 2.76 -68.06 40.98
CA ILE A 388 1.44 -68.70 40.90
C ILE A 388 1.49 -69.95 40.00
N GLU A 389 2.26 -69.92 38.91
CA GLU A 389 2.47 -71.08 38.02
C GLU A 389 3.26 -72.19 38.74
N GLU A 390 4.36 -71.86 39.42
CA GLU A 390 5.15 -72.79 40.24
C GLU A 390 4.29 -73.46 41.34
N VAL A 391 3.52 -72.68 42.10
CA VAL A 391 2.62 -73.20 43.14
C VAL A 391 1.48 -74.06 42.57
N ARG A 392 1.01 -73.76 41.35
CA ARG A 392 0.04 -74.62 40.65
C ARG A 392 0.66 -75.96 40.24
N ASP A 393 1.89 -75.95 39.73
CA ASP A 393 2.60 -77.17 39.37
C ASP A 393 2.92 -78.04 40.59
N GLU A 394 3.29 -77.43 41.73
CA GLU A 394 3.40 -78.14 43.00
C GLU A 394 2.08 -78.76 43.44
N ALA A 395 0.97 -78.01 43.38
CA ALA A 395 -0.36 -78.51 43.71
C ALA A 395 -0.78 -79.68 42.80
N ASN A 396 -0.58 -79.55 41.48
CA ASN A 396 -0.83 -80.60 40.49
C ASN A 396 0.00 -81.87 40.78
N GLN A 397 1.27 -81.73 41.18
CA GLN A 397 2.12 -82.86 41.57
C GLN A 397 1.64 -83.54 42.86
N VAL A 398 1.14 -82.77 43.83
CA VAL A 398 0.56 -83.32 45.07
C VAL A 398 -0.75 -84.04 44.79
N GLU A 399 -1.63 -83.49 43.96
CA GLU A 399 -2.86 -84.17 43.52
C GLU A 399 -2.55 -85.45 42.73
N ALA A 400 -1.53 -85.44 41.86
CA ALA A 400 -1.11 -86.63 41.14
C ALA A 400 -0.62 -87.74 42.09
N LYS A 401 0.23 -87.40 43.07
CA LYS A 401 0.69 -88.34 44.11
C LYS A 401 -0.45 -88.84 44.99
N MET A 402 -1.40 -87.97 45.36
CA MET A 402 -2.59 -88.35 46.12
C MET A 402 -3.44 -89.36 45.33
N ASN A 403 -3.69 -89.11 44.04
CA ASN A 403 -4.42 -90.04 43.17
C ASN A 403 -3.68 -91.36 42.95
N GLU A 404 -2.35 -91.34 42.90
CA GLU A 404 -1.53 -92.56 42.82
C GLU A 404 -1.62 -93.37 44.13
N HIS A 405 -1.47 -92.73 45.29
CA HIS A 405 -1.63 -93.38 46.59
C HIS A 405 -3.05 -93.90 46.83
N LEU A 406 -4.09 -93.19 46.37
CA LEU A 406 -5.47 -93.67 46.42
C LEU A 406 -5.63 -94.95 45.58
N LYS A 407 -5.10 -94.98 44.35
CA LYS A 407 -5.12 -96.20 43.51
C LYS A 407 -4.32 -97.35 44.10
N GLN A 408 -3.17 -97.07 44.72
CA GLN A 408 -2.38 -98.08 45.44
C GLN A 408 -3.17 -98.64 46.62
N SER A 409 -3.77 -97.77 47.44
CA SER A 409 -4.60 -98.18 48.59
C SER A 409 -5.87 -98.93 48.17
N GLU A 410 -6.52 -98.54 47.08
CA GLU A 410 -7.63 -99.29 46.49
C GLU A 410 -7.18 -100.68 45.99
N ALA A 411 -6.00 -100.78 45.38
CA ALA A 411 -5.45 -102.07 44.94
C ALA A 411 -5.10 -102.98 46.12
N GLU A 412 -4.41 -102.46 47.14
CA GLU A 412 -4.08 -103.17 48.39
C GLU A 412 -5.36 -103.62 49.12
N LEU A 413 -6.37 -102.76 49.23
CA LEU A 413 -7.65 -103.10 49.86
C LEU A 413 -8.40 -104.19 49.08
N ASN A 414 -8.37 -104.15 47.74
CA ASN A 414 -8.95 -105.19 46.90
C ASN A 414 -8.18 -106.52 47.00
N GLU A 415 -6.85 -106.49 47.12
CA GLU A 415 -6.02 -107.68 47.34
C GLU A 415 -6.31 -108.30 48.72
N LEU A 416 -6.37 -107.48 49.76
CA LEU A 416 -6.65 -107.90 51.14
C LEU A 416 -8.10 -108.41 51.29
N LEU A 417 -9.06 -107.83 50.55
CA LEU A 417 -10.41 -108.38 50.39
C LEU A 417 -10.38 -109.73 49.65
N ALA A 418 -9.60 -109.88 48.58
CA ALA A 418 -9.47 -111.15 47.86
C ALA A 418 -8.82 -112.24 48.71
N GLU A 419 -7.84 -111.91 49.55
CA GLU A 419 -7.31 -112.83 50.57
C GLU A 419 -8.33 -113.15 51.65
N TYR A 420 -9.10 -112.17 52.14
CA TYR A 420 -10.20 -112.42 53.08
C TYR A 420 -11.27 -113.36 52.50
N TRP A 421 -11.66 -113.18 51.23
CA TRP A 421 -12.60 -114.07 50.55
C TRP A 421 -12.02 -115.48 50.33
N LYS A 422 -10.73 -115.60 49.99
CA LYS A 422 -10.04 -116.91 49.92
C LYS A 422 -10.01 -117.60 51.28
N LEU A 423 -9.59 -116.90 52.34
CA LEU A 423 -9.49 -117.44 53.69
C LEU A 423 -10.87 -117.83 54.22
N ARG A 424 -11.91 -117.03 53.95
CA ARG A 424 -13.31 -117.37 54.26
C ARG A 424 -13.76 -118.62 53.50
N HIS A 425 -13.46 -118.72 52.21
CA HIS A 425 -13.75 -119.92 51.43
C HIS A 425 -13.00 -121.15 51.96
N GLU A 426 -11.73 -121.01 52.37
CA GLU A 426 -10.95 -122.07 53.00
C GLU A 426 -11.51 -122.48 54.37
N THR A 427 -12.00 -121.54 55.20
CA THR A 427 -12.70 -121.89 56.45
C THR A 427 -14.07 -122.48 56.22
N ASP A 428 -14.84 -122.04 55.22
CA ASP A 428 -16.12 -122.65 54.84
C ASP A 428 -15.90 -124.09 54.34
N VAL A 429 -14.89 -124.33 53.49
CA VAL A 429 -14.47 -125.67 53.05
C VAL A 429 -13.91 -126.51 54.20
N TYR A 430 -13.20 -125.91 55.16
CA TYR A 430 -12.76 -126.61 56.37
C TYR A 430 -13.96 -126.98 57.25
N MET A 431 -14.95 -126.10 57.41
CA MET A 431 -16.18 -126.40 58.13
C MET A 431 -17.00 -127.49 57.43
N GLU A 432 -17.16 -127.46 56.11
CA GLU A 432 -17.81 -128.54 55.35
C GLU A 432 -17.07 -129.87 55.48
N THR A 433 -15.73 -129.87 55.39
CA THR A 433 -14.95 -131.12 55.50
C THR A 433 -14.89 -131.65 56.93
N LEU A 434 -14.95 -130.80 57.95
CA LEU A 434 -15.09 -131.22 59.35
C LEU A 434 -16.50 -131.74 59.64
N ALA A 435 -17.54 -131.06 59.14
CA ALA A 435 -18.94 -131.46 59.25
C ALA A 435 -19.22 -132.82 58.61
N ASN A 436 -18.70 -133.04 57.39
CA ASN A 436 -18.76 -134.32 56.68
C ASN A 436 -18.00 -135.45 57.41
N LYS A 437 -16.94 -135.14 58.16
CA LYS A 437 -16.22 -136.14 59.00
C LYS A 437 -16.88 -136.39 60.36
N LEU A 438 -17.79 -135.54 60.81
CA LEU A 438 -18.45 -135.62 62.13
C LEU A 438 -19.96 -135.89 62.07
N ASN A 439 -20.56 -136.09 60.89
CA ASN A 439 -22.00 -136.34 60.72
C ASN A 439 -22.90 -135.22 61.30
N MET A 440 -22.48 -133.97 61.21
CA MET A 440 -23.28 -132.81 61.62
C MET A 440 -23.68 -131.95 60.42
N ARG A 441 -24.94 -131.54 60.33
CA ARG A 441 -25.39 -130.59 59.29
C ARG A 441 -24.94 -129.19 59.66
N VAL A 442 -24.19 -128.55 58.76
CA VAL A 442 -23.95 -127.10 58.79
C VAL A 442 -24.97 -126.44 57.88
N THR A 443 -25.73 -125.49 58.41
CA THR A 443 -26.53 -124.54 57.65
C THR A 443 -25.73 -123.24 57.54
N ALA A 444 -25.40 -122.82 56.32
CA ALA A 444 -24.86 -121.50 56.07
C ALA A 444 -26.01 -120.48 55.89
N GLU A 445 -25.84 -119.29 56.49
CA GLU A 445 -26.49 -118.03 56.08
C GLU A 445 -25.45 -117.13 55.39
#